data_AF-A0A438IAH3-F1
#
_entry.id   AF-A0A438IAH3-F1
#
_cell.length_a   1.000
_cell.length_b   1.000
_cell.length_c   1.000
_cell.angle_alpha   90.00
_cell.angle_beta   90.00
_cell.angle_gamma   90.00
#
_symmetry.space_group_name_H-M   'P 1'
#
loop_
_entity.id
_entity.type
_entity.pdbx_description
1 polymer ?
#
loop_
_entity_poly.entity_id
_entity_poly.type
_entity_poly.pdbx_seq_one_letter_code
_entity_poly.pdbx_strand_id
1 'polypeptide(L)'
;MMRNGSGKKHRKSVGDEDMGKVMEEDMFCYIHEGGQLVKCVGGFVPYQGGRSKSMVVRRHMSHSDFVSKLCDALHFDQNSIKLEFKVKFEPSCLLPLHDDATLLKMFRFNEMFCHVYVSSSSEVVEGYIAPNSAPSPIVGSNSAHLLPFDVRKQIYSNVTQGGLKIPFMGSGHSFPNVAEFRDAIYLMSIVGRFRYRFKRNSTKHMTVVCTVTKCPWKVTARAIGDSNIIQVHTFHNHHNHSLEDVATCQPLVRSNRASLLIDDVIRSTLGYQPCQICKDFQTQHGMQLTYLQAWNIKKKVNERIYGEPKYYYKLLPWMCEKMVATNPGSIVELGHSSDGHFEQLFVAHSISIYGFAMGCRPIITIDFAHMSRPYRGALFSATAYDANDAMFPLPFGVMSS
;
A
#
# COMPACT_ATOMS: atom_id res chain seq x y z
N MET A 1 -29.46 23.25 -58.26
CA MET A 1 -30.82 22.68 -58.04
C MET A 1 -30.67 21.53 -57.05
N MET A 2 -30.71 21.77 -55.74
CA MET A 2 -31.90 21.65 -54.87
C MET A 2 -32.76 20.41 -55.12
N ARG A 3 -32.72 19.44 -54.19
CA ARG A 3 -33.84 19.18 -53.28
C ARG A 3 -33.40 18.40 -52.02
N ASN A 4 -33.91 18.90 -50.90
CA ASN A 4 -33.76 18.42 -49.53
C ASN A 4 -34.55 17.13 -49.28
N GLY A 5 -34.05 16.32 -48.33
CA GLY A 5 -34.76 15.19 -47.73
C GLY A 5 -34.21 14.89 -46.33
N SER A 6 -34.63 15.69 -45.36
CA SER A 6 -34.31 15.59 -43.94
C SER A 6 -34.97 14.38 -43.27
N GLY A 7 -34.15 13.42 -42.81
CA GLY A 7 -34.57 12.34 -41.93
C GLY A 7 -33.85 12.40 -40.58
N LYS A 8 -34.36 13.19 -39.63
CA LYS A 8 -33.90 13.18 -38.23
C LYS A 8 -34.31 11.85 -37.58
N LYS A 9 -33.37 10.91 -37.42
CA LYS A 9 -33.51 9.80 -36.46
C LYS A 9 -33.04 10.28 -35.09
N HIS A 10 -34.01 10.57 -34.22
CA HIS A 10 -33.82 10.70 -32.77
C HIS A 10 -33.24 9.38 -32.25
N ARG A 11 -31.94 9.35 -31.93
CA ARG A 11 -31.38 8.36 -31.02
C ARG A 11 -31.50 8.94 -29.61
N LYS A 12 -32.48 8.42 -28.86
CA LYS A 12 -32.67 8.67 -27.44
C LYS A 12 -31.33 8.45 -26.71
N SER A 13 -30.95 9.43 -25.92
CA SER A 13 -29.98 9.33 -24.83
C SER A 13 -30.41 8.20 -23.89
N VAL A 14 -29.67 7.09 -23.93
CA VAL A 14 -29.71 6.08 -22.86
C VAL A 14 -28.77 6.60 -21.78
N GLY A 15 -29.30 6.75 -20.57
CA GLY A 15 -28.70 7.49 -19.49
C GLY A 15 -27.35 6.94 -19.03
N ASP A 16 -26.50 7.88 -18.64
CA ASP A 16 -25.38 7.72 -17.72
C ASP A 16 -25.88 7.34 -16.32
N GLU A 17 -26.45 6.15 -16.17
CA GLU A 17 -26.82 5.56 -14.87
C GLU A 17 -26.27 4.12 -14.78
N ASP A 18 -24.95 3.92 -14.90
CA ASP A 18 -24.32 2.69 -14.37
C ASP A 18 -22.82 2.79 -14.04
N MET A 19 -22.26 3.98 -13.88
CA MET A 19 -20.92 4.15 -13.29
C MET A 19 -21.04 4.74 -11.89
N GLY A 20 -21.17 3.86 -10.88
CA GLY A 20 -21.06 4.32 -9.50
C GLY A 20 -21.68 3.48 -8.40
N LYS A 21 -22.03 2.19 -8.60
CA LYS A 21 -22.10 1.28 -7.44
C LYS A 21 -20.68 1.00 -6.98
N VAL A 22 -20.13 1.93 -6.21
CA VAL A 22 -19.03 1.66 -5.29
C VAL A 22 -19.46 0.44 -4.48
N MET A 23 -18.70 -0.66 -4.60
CA MET A 23 -18.90 -1.86 -3.80
C MET A 23 -19.05 -1.44 -2.33
N GLU A 24 -20.23 -1.69 -1.78
CA GLU A 24 -20.46 -1.60 -0.34
C GLU A 24 -19.66 -2.74 0.29
N GLU A 25 -18.42 -2.44 0.71
CA GLU A 25 -17.54 -3.47 1.28
C GLU A 25 -18.06 -3.89 2.66
N ASP A 26 -18.85 -4.96 2.65
CA ASP A 26 -19.14 -5.82 3.78
C ASP A 26 -17.87 -6.56 4.22
N MET A 27 -17.66 -6.71 5.52
CA MET A 27 -16.49 -7.38 6.07
C MET A 27 -16.89 -8.71 6.70
N PHE A 28 -16.14 -9.77 6.38
CA PHE A 28 -16.38 -11.09 6.96
C PHE A 28 -15.75 -11.18 8.35
N CYS A 29 -16.56 -11.30 9.40
CA CYS A 29 -16.06 -11.34 10.76
C CYS A 29 -16.10 -12.77 11.31
N TYR A 30 -14.92 -13.31 11.64
CA TYR A 30 -14.79 -14.52 12.44
C TYR A 30 -14.93 -14.15 13.91
N ILE A 31 -15.86 -14.79 14.62
CA ILE A 31 -16.12 -14.53 16.03
C ILE A 31 -15.71 -15.76 16.83
N HIS A 32 -14.80 -15.56 17.77
CA HIS A 32 -14.16 -16.59 18.56
C HIS A 32 -14.59 -16.49 20.03
N GLU A 33 -15.02 -17.60 20.62
CA GLU A 33 -15.60 -17.63 21.96
C GLU A 33 -15.22 -18.90 22.75
N GLY A 34 -14.87 -18.73 24.02
CA GLY A 34 -14.63 -19.86 24.95
C GLY A 34 -13.27 -20.54 24.76
N GLY A 35 -12.33 -19.88 24.08
CA GLY A 35 -10.97 -20.35 23.86
C GLY A 35 -9.96 -19.32 24.33
N GLN A 36 -8.69 -19.71 24.39
CA GLN A 36 -7.61 -18.85 24.84
C GLN A 36 -6.69 -18.46 23.69
N LEU A 37 -6.22 -17.22 23.74
CA LEU A 37 -5.16 -16.73 22.86
C LEU A 37 -3.80 -17.08 23.48
N VAL A 38 -3.15 -18.09 22.91
CA VAL A 38 -1.85 -18.57 23.39
C VAL A 38 -0.77 -17.78 22.66
N LYS A 39 0.14 -17.13 23.38
CA LYS A 39 1.27 -16.41 22.76
C LYS A 39 2.41 -17.38 22.50
N CYS A 40 2.69 -17.71 21.25
CA CYS A 40 3.81 -18.58 20.88
C CYS A 40 5.14 -17.81 20.81
N VAL A 41 6.25 -18.52 21.02
CA VAL A 41 7.60 -18.00 20.78
C VAL A 41 7.73 -17.73 19.27
N GLY A 42 7.65 -16.46 18.86
CA GLY A 42 7.56 -16.04 17.46
C GLY A 42 6.47 -14.99 17.17
N GLY A 43 5.68 -14.59 18.17
CA GLY A 43 4.68 -13.51 18.02
C GLY A 43 3.37 -13.95 17.33
N PHE A 44 3.28 -15.21 16.90
CA PHE A 44 2.04 -15.82 16.48
C PHE A 44 1.14 -16.08 17.69
N VAL A 45 -0.14 -15.70 17.60
CA VAL A 45 -1.12 -15.86 18.67
C VAL A 45 -2.25 -16.78 18.19
N PRO A 46 -2.08 -18.12 18.26
CA PRO A 46 -3.14 -19.06 17.94
C PRO A 46 -4.25 -19.01 18.98
N TYR A 47 -5.48 -19.17 18.50
CA TYR A 47 -6.66 -19.39 19.32
C TYR A 47 -6.85 -20.89 19.54
N GLN A 48 -6.95 -21.32 20.80
CA GLN A 48 -7.07 -22.74 21.18
C GLN A 48 -8.28 -23.00 22.06
N GLY A 49 -8.94 -24.14 21.85
CA GLY A 49 -9.92 -24.70 22.79
C GLY A 49 -11.34 -24.12 22.74
N GLY A 50 -11.66 -23.19 21.84
CA GLY A 50 -13.00 -22.59 21.76
C GLY A 50 -13.68 -22.67 20.38
N ARG A 51 -14.84 -22.02 20.26
CA ARG A 51 -15.71 -22.08 19.09
C ARG A 51 -15.50 -20.86 18.19
N SER A 52 -15.64 -21.07 16.88
CA SER A 52 -15.59 -19.98 15.90
C SER A 52 -16.87 -19.96 15.07
N LYS A 53 -17.55 -18.82 15.03
CA LYS A 53 -18.65 -18.54 14.10
C LYS A 53 -18.23 -17.46 13.12
N SER A 54 -19.05 -17.21 12.11
CA SER A 54 -18.82 -16.10 11.20
C SER A 54 -20.10 -15.32 10.96
N MET A 55 -19.97 -14.01 10.74
CA MET A 55 -21.04 -13.15 10.29
C MET A 55 -20.53 -12.09 9.34
N VAL A 56 -21.45 -11.55 8.54
CA VAL A 56 -21.17 -10.40 7.68
C VAL A 56 -21.46 -9.12 8.46
N VAL A 57 -20.44 -8.29 8.64
CA VAL A 57 -20.56 -6.98 9.29
C VAL A 57 -20.62 -5.93 8.19
N ARG A 58 -21.73 -5.20 8.15
CA ARG A 58 -21.93 -4.11 7.18
C ARG A 58 -21.22 -2.86 7.65
N ARG A 59 -20.66 -2.09 6.73
CA ARG A 59 -19.87 -0.89 7.04
C ARG A 59 -20.62 0.20 7.81
N HIS A 60 -21.94 0.27 7.67
CA HIS A 60 -22.80 1.25 8.33
C HIS A 60 -23.53 0.70 9.56
N MET A 61 -23.17 -0.51 10.00
CA MET A 61 -23.70 -1.11 11.23
C MET A 61 -23.22 -0.31 12.45
N SER A 62 -24.12 0.01 13.38
CA SER A 62 -23.71 0.55 14.67
C SER A 62 -23.08 -0.54 15.54
N HIS A 63 -22.26 -0.16 16.52
CA HIS A 63 -21.71 -1.06 17.52
C HIS A 63 -22.83 -1.77 18.29
N SER A 64 -23.93 -1.07 18.60
CA SER A 64 -25.09 -1.70 19.24
C SER A 64 -25.73 -2.79 18.36
N ASP A 65 -25.94 -2.53 17.06
CA ASP A 65 -26.47 -3.52 16.12
C ASP A 65 -25.51 -4.70 15.94
N PHE A 66 -24.20 -4.43 15.90
CA PHE A 66 -23.17 -5.45 15.80
C PHE A 66 -23.19 -6.36 17.02
N VAL A 67 -23.23 -5.79 18.22
CA VAL A 67 -23.31 -6.52 19.48
C VAL A 67 -24.61 -7.33 19.55
N SER A 68 -25.75 -6.74 19.19
CA SER A 68 -27.04 -7.45 19.17
C SER A 68 -26.99 -8.68 18.25
N LYS A 69 -26.50 -8.53 17.01
CA LYS A 69 -26.34 -9.67 16.09
C LYS A 69 -25.37 -10.73 16.59
N LEU A 70 -24.31 -10.30 17.27
CA LEU A 70 -23.33 -11.20 17.89
C LEU A 70 -23.95 -11.98 19.04
N CYS A 71 -24.71 -11.32 19.91
CA CYS A 71 -25.46 -11.93 20.99
C CYS A 71 -26.51 -12.91 20.46
N ASP A 72 -27.27 -12.55 19.42
CA ASP A 72 -28.23 -13.44 18.76
C ASP A 72 -27.54 -14.67 18.17
N ALA A 73 -26.40 -14.47 17.49
CA ALA A 73 -25.64 -15.53 16.85
C ALA A 73 -24.98 -16.49 17.86
N LEU A 74 -24.67 -16.03 19.07
CA LEU A 74 -23.92 -16.78 20.09
C LEU A 74 -24.74 -17.16 21.33
N HIS A 75 -25.97 -16.65 21.47
CA HIS A 75 -26.83 -16.78 22.64
C HIS A 75 -26.22 -16.18 23.92
N PHE A 76 -25.60 -15.00 23.82
CA PHE A 76 -25.03 -14.26 24.95
C PHE A 76 -25.95 -13.15 25.46
N ASP A 77 -25.83 -12.84 26.76
CA ASP A 77 -26.42 -11.63 27.34
C ASP A 77 -25.55 -10.40 27.01
N GLN A 78 -26.21 -9.35 26.51
CA GLN A 78 -25.60 -8.14 25.95
C GLN A 78 -24.73 -7.37 26.95
N ASN A 79 -24.99 -7.52 28.25
CA ASN A 79 -24.33 -6.79 29.33
C ASN A 79 -23.09 -7.48 29.90
N SER A 80 -22.69 -8.64 29.38
CA SER A 80 -21.69 -9.51 30.03
C SER A 80 -20.45 -9.80 29.18
N ILE A 81 -20.28 -9.11 28.04
CA ILE A 81 -19.24 -9.45 27.05
C ILE A 81 -18.22 -8.32 26.86
N LYS A 82 -16.95 -8.71 26.82
CA LYS A 82 -15.84 -7.89 26.35
C LYS A 82 -15.44 -8.38 24.95
N LEU A 83 -15.38 -7.43 24.01
CA LEU A 83 -15.02 -7.68 22.62
C LEU A 83 -13.67 -7.07 22.29
N GLU A 84 -12.82 -7.85 21.64
CA GLU A 84 -11.52 -7.43 21.14
C GLU A 84 -11.34 -7.92 19.71
N PHE A 85 -10.67 -7.15 18.86
CA PHE A 85 -10.44 -7.53 17.47
C PHE A 85 -8.96 -7.53 17.09
N LYS A 86 -8.61 -8.38 16.13
CA LYS A 86 -7.25 -8.52 15.59
C LYS A 86 -7.01 -7.55 14.45
N VAL A 87 -5.76 -7.10 14.34
CA VAL A 87 -5.29 -6.22 13.25
C VAL A 87 -4.54 -7.03 12.18
N LYS A 88 -4.92 -6.88 10.90
CA LYS A 88 -4.36 -7.63 9.76
C LYS A 88 -2.82 -7.61 9.71
N PHE A 89 -2.21 -6.46 9.95
CA PHE A 89 -0.77 -6.24 9.81
C PHE A 89 0.02 -6.42 11.12
N GLU A 90 -0.66 -6.58 12.26
CA GLU A 90 -0.05 -6.92 13.54
C GLU A 90 -0.92 -7.97 14.26
N PRO A 91 -0.83 -9.24 13.84
CA PRO A 91 -1.65 -10.34 14.36
C PRO A 91 -1.56 -10.54 15.88
N SER A 92 -0.49 -10.06 16.51
CA SER A 92 -0.28 -10.18 17.95
C SER A 92 -1.02 -9.12 18.78
N CYS A 93 -1.56 -8.08 18.13
CA CYS A 93 -2.23 -6.96 18.77
C CYS A 93 -3.75 -7.16 18.74
N LEU A 94 -4.34 -7.14 19.94
CA LEU A 94 -5.78 -7.07 20.16
C LEU A 94 -6.17 -5.65 20.53
N LEU A 95 -7.19 -5.11 19.87
CA LEU A 95 -7.74 -3.80 20.16
C LEU A 95 -9.17 -3.93 20.69
N PRO A 96 -9.58 -3.13 21.69
CA PRO A 96 -10.92 -3.20 22.27
C PRO A 96 -11.99 -2.72 21.27
N LEU A 97 -13.15 -3.34 21.30
CA LEU A 97 -14.32 -3.04 20.46
C LEU A 97 -15.54 -2.70 21.34
N HIS A 98 -15.65 -1.45 21.77
CA HIS A 98 -16.62 -1.01 22.78
C HIS A 98 -17.57 0.10 22.32
N ASP A 99 -17.32 0.68 21.14
CA ASP A 99 -18.11 1.79 20.61
C ASP A 99 -18.06 1.83 19.06
N ASP A 100 -18.86 2.72 18.46
CA ASP A 100 -18.87 2.94 17.00
C ASP A 100 -17.50 3.35 16.45
N ALA A 101 -16.71 4.08 17.24
CA ALA A 101 -15.40 4.55 16.82
C ALA A 101 -14.38 3.40 16.70
N THR A 102 -14.44 2.43 17.61
CA THR A 102 -13.62 1.21 17.59
C THR A 102 -14.13 0.20 16.57
N LEU A 103 -15.44 0.12 16.33
CA LEU A 103 -16.00 -0.65 15.21
C LEU A 103 -15.51 -0.10 13.87
N LEU A 104 -15.48 1.22 13.72
CA LEU A 104 -14.91 1.84 12.53
C LEU A 104 -13.41 1.51 12.39
N LYS A 105 -12.62 1.56 13.48
CA LYS A 105 -11.21 1.13 13.51
C LYS A 105 -11.05 -0.34 13.09
N MET A 106 -11.98 -1.21 13.44
CA MET A 106 -11.98 -2.62 13.01
C MET A 106 -12.01 -2.72 11.48
N PHE A 107 -12.91 -2.00 10.82
CA PHE A 107 -12.96 -1.88 9.36
C PHE A 107 -11.75 -1.12 8.78
N ARG A 108 -11.09 -0.24 9.56
CA ARG A 108 -9.88 0.48 9.12
C ARG A 108 -8.67 -0.43 9.03
N PHE A 109 -8.49 -1.29 10.02
CA PHE A 109 -7.30 -2.10 10.14
C PHE A 109 -7.40 -3.43 9.39
N ASN A 110 -8.59 -3.77 8.91
CA ASN A 110 -8.90 -5.04 8.27
C ASN A 110 -9.72 -4.79 7.00
N GLU A 111 -9.37 -5.47 5.91
CA GLU A 111 -10.01 -5.28 4.60
C GLU A 111 -11.18 -6.26 4.42
N MET A 112 -10.88 -7.51 4.03
CA MET A 112 -11.90 -8.50 3.66
C MET A 112 -12.46 -9.28 4.85
N PHE A 113 -11.66 -9.44 5.90
CA PHE A 113 -12.06 -10.21 7.08
C PHE A 113 -11.39 -9.70 8.35
N CYS A 114 -12.05 -9.93 9.49
CA CYS A 114 -11.52 -9.62 10.82
C CYS A 114 -11.79 -10.78 11.78
N HIS A 115 -10.95 -10.91 12.81
CA HIS A 115 -11.15 -11.83 13.92
C HIS A 115 -11.54 -11.03 15.16
N VAL A 116 -12.73 -11.31 15.71
CA VAL A 116 -13.25 -10.75 16.95
C VAL A 116 -13.29 -11.85 18.00
N TYR A 117 -12.80 -11.53 19.20
CA TYR A 117 -12.75 -12.42 20.34
C TYR A 117 -13.74 -11.94 21.40
N VAL A 118 -14.53 -12.88 21.89
CA VAL A 118 -15.55 -12.66 22.92
C VAL A 118 -15.06 -13.30 24.22
N SER A 119 -15.00 -12.50 25.28
CA SER A 119 -14.69 -12.95 26.62
C SER A 119 -15.78 -12.49 27.60
N SER A 120 -16.12 -13.33 28.58
CA SER A 120 -17.04 -12.96 29.66
C SER A 120 -16.40 -11.88 30.54
N SER A 121 -17.16 -10.83 30.84
CA SER A 121 -16.79 -9.81 31.81
C SER A 121 -17.08 -10.35 33.20
N SER A 122 -16.21 -11.20 33.74
CA SER A 122 -16.29 -11.58 35.15
C SER A 122 -15.81 -10.39 36.00
N GLU A 123 -16.75 -9.71 36.66
CA GLU A 123 -16.41 -8.88 37.83
C GLU A 123 -15.80 -9.81 38.88
N VAL A 124 -14.55 -9.55 39.26
CA VAL A 124 -13.98 -10.12 40.48
C VAL A 124 -14.70 -9.44 41.64
N VAL A 125 -15.73 -10.11 42.15
CA VAL A 125 -16.37 -9.75 43.42
C VAL A 125 -15.44 -10.21 44.54
N GLU A 126 -14.52 -9.35 44.97
CA GLU A 126 -14.02 -9.41 46.35
C GLU A 126 -15.13 -8.86 47.24
N GLY A 127 -15.84 -9.78 47.91
CA GLY A 127 -16.92 -9.43 48.81
C GLY A 127 -16.41 -8.71 50.06
N TYR A 128 -16.98 -7.55 50.35
CA TYR A 128 -17.18 -7.08 51.71
C TYR A 128 -18.52 -6.33 51.83
N ILE A 129 -19.10 -6.46 53.02
CA ILE A 129 -20.49 -6.26 53.40
C ILE A 129 -20.91 -4.77 53.36
N ALA A 130 -22.15 -4.51 52.93
CA ALA A 130 -22.81 -3.19 52.92
C ALA A 130 -23.24 -2.74 54.35
N PRO A 131 -23.66 -1.48 54.59
CA PRO A 131 -25.07 -1.17 54.31
C PRO A 131 -25.44 0.29 53.93
N ASN A 132 -26.55 0.37 53.17
CA ASN A 132 -27.65 1.34 53.19
C ASN A 132 -27.42 2.82 52.80
N SER A 133 -27.95 3.23 51.63
CA SER A 133 -29.17 4.06 51.49
C SER A 133 -29.44 4.43 50.02
N ALA A 134 -30.69 4.22 49.58
CA ALA A 134 -31.26 4.66 48.29
C ALA A 134 -31.82 6.11 48.41
N PRO A 135 -32.35 6.79 47.36
CA PRO A 135 -32.45 6.43 45.94
C PRO A 135 -31.97 7.54 44.94
N SER A 136 -31.66 7.17 43.70
CA SER A 136 -31.63 8.08 42.52
C SER A 136 -33.08 8.37 42.03
N PRO A 137 -33.38 9.12 40.94
CA PRO A 137 -32.63 10.05 40.05
C PRO A 137 -33.46 11.32 39.60
N ILE A 138 -32.95 12.07 38.59
CA ILE A 138 -33.65 12.68 37.41
C ILE A 138 -33.35 14.18 37.14
N VAL A 139 -33.25 14.47 35.83
CA VAL A 139 -33.13 15.75 35.06
C VAL A 139 -31.67 16.23 34.92
N GLY A 140 -31.02 16.31 33.75
CA GLY A 140 -31.41 16.58 32.34
C GLY A 140 -30.34 17.59 31.83
N SER A 141 -29.91 17.72 30.58
CA SER A 141 -30.29 17.19 29.28
C SER A 141 -29.11 17.47 28.32
N ASN A 142 -28.91 16.57 27.36
CA ASN A 142 -28.57 16.73 25.95
C ASN A 142 -27.92 18.06 25.45
N SER A 143 -26.86 17.94 24.63
CA SER A 143 -27.03 18.29 23.21
C SER A 143 -25.91 17.70 22.34
N ALA A 144 -26.35 16.94 21.34
CA ALA A 144 -25.55 16.51 20.21
C ALA A 144 -25.37 17.67 19.23
N HIS A 145 -24.18 17.79 18.63
CA HIS A 145 -24.03 18.43 17.33
C HIS A 145 -23.48 17.41 16.33
N LEU A 146 -24.41 16.95 15.48
CA LEU A 146 -24.21 16.18 14.26
C LEU A 146 -23.20 16.87 13.34
N LEU A 147 -22.29 16.11 12.72
CA LEU A 147 -21.62 16.48 11.47
C LEU A 147 -21.26 15.19 10.68
N PRO A 148 -21.18 15.26 9.33
CA PRO A 148 -22.01 14.44 8.43
C PRO A 148 -21.26 13.27 7.76
N PHE A 149 -22.05 12.46 7.05
CA PHE A 149 -21.83 11.43 6.00
C PHE A 149 -20.45 11.16 5.32
N ASP A 150 -19.34 11.81 5.65
CA ASP A 150 -18.07 11.72 4.89
C ASP A 150 -16.99 10.77 5.45
N VAL A 151 -17.36 9.91 6.41
CA VAL A 151 -16.39 9.11 7.19
C VAL A 151 -15.80 7.92 6.40
N ARG A 152 -16.28 7.66 5.17
CA ARG A 152 -15.89 6.50 4.36
C ARG A 152 -14.47 6.56 3.78
N LYS A 153 -13.80 7.72 3.78
CA LYS A 153 -12.45 7.90 3.18
C LYS A 153 -11.24 7.70 4.11
N GLN A 154 -11.42 7.47 5.42
CA GLN A 154 -10.31 7.63 6.40
C GLN A 154 -9.39 6.43 6.65
N ILE A 155 -9.36 5.45 5.75
CA ILE A 155 -8.51 4.24 5.89
C ILE A 155 -7.32 4.28 4.93
N TYR A 156 -7.52 4.89 3.77
CA TYR A 156 -6.47 5.30 2.83
C TYR A 156 -6.94 6.58 2.11
N SER A 157 -7.25 7.65 2.86
CA SER A 157 -7.44 8.95 2.20
C SER A 157 -6.06 9.44 1.81
N ASN A 158 -5.68 9.12 0.59
CA ASN A 158 -4.68 9.92 -0.07
C ASN A 158 -5.33 11.28 -0.33
N VAL A 159 -4.77 12.34 0.25
CA VAL A 159 -5.10 13.69 -0.18
C VAL A 159 -4.33 13.94 -1.47
N THR A 160 -5.05 14.29 -2.54
CA THR A 160 -4.42 14.76 -3.76
C THR A 160 -4.01 16.22 -3.55
N GLN A 161 -2.74 16.47 -3.27
CA GLN A 161 -2.17 17.82 -3.34
C GLN A 161 -1.16 17.85 -4.48
N GLY A 162 -1.40 18.71 -5.48
CA GLY A 162 -0.53 18.83 -6.65
C GLY A 162 -0.45 17.57 -7.52
N GLY A 163 -1.48 16.72 -7.52
CA GLY A 163 -1.51 15.46 -8.30
C GLY A 163 -0.91 14.24 -7.60
N LEU A 164 -0.34 14.39 -6.40
CA LEU A 164 0.21 13.27 -5.63
C LEU A 164 -0.72 12.78 -4.52
N LYS A 165 -0.76 11.46 -4.36
CA LYS A 165 -1.45 10.75 -3.28
C LYS A 165 -0.61 10.81 -2.00
N ILE A 166 -0.96 11.70 -1.07
CA ILE A 166 -0.27 11.85 0.23
C ILE A 166 -1.12 11.23 1.33
N PRO A 167 -0.57 10.43 2.25
CA PRO A 167 -1.32 9.91 3.38
C PRO A 167 -1.94 11.04 4.19
N PHE A 168 -3.27 11.02 4.37
CA PHE A 168 -3.95 11.95 5.26
C PHE A 168 -3.36 11.85 6.67
N MET A 169 -3.02 13.00 7.24
CA MET A 169 -2.49 13.09 8.61
C MET A 169 -3.35 14.08 9.41
N GLY A 170 -3.79 13.65 10.59
CA GLY A 170 -4.61 14.43 11.49
C GLY A 170 -4.58 13.89 12.92
N SER A 171 -5.07 14.66 13.89
CA SER A 171 -5.18 14.18 15.26
C SER A 171 -6.10 12.95 15.34
N GLY A 172 -5.69 11.93 16.09
CA GLY A 172 -6.37 10.65 16.20
C GLY A 172 -6.09 9.65 15.07
N HIS A 173 -5.46 10.08 13.97
CA HIS A 173 -5.08 9.19 12.86
C HIS A 173 -3.98 8.20 13.28
N SER A 174 -4.05 6.98 12.77
CA SER A 174 -3.11 5.91 13.12
C SER A 174 -2.40 5.38 11.88
N PHE A 175 -1.10 5.17 11.99
CA PHE A 175 -0.26 4.52 11.00
C PHE A 175 0.06 3.09 11.46
N PRO A 176 0.14 2.12 10.55
CA PRO A 176 0.44 0.72 10.88
C PRO A 176 1.75 0.54 11.64
N ASN A 177 2.75 1.35 11.31
CA ASN A 177 4.09 1.27 11.90
C ASN A 177 4.83 2.61 11.87
N VAL A 178 5.98 2.65 12.56
CA VAL A 178 6.87 3.81 12.61
C VAL A 178 7.41 4.20 11.24
N ALA A 179 7.62 3.26 10.33
CA ALA A 179 8.15 3.55 8.99
C ALA A 179 7.15 4.38 8.18
N GLU A 180 5.89 3.93 8.12
CA GLU A 180 4.80 4.62 7.41
C GLU A 180 4.52 6.01 7.99
N PHE A 181 4.50 6.16 9.32
CA PHE A 181 4.38 7.48 9.94
C PHE A 181 5.51 8.42 9.48
N ARG A 182 6.76 7.94 9.48
CA ARG A 182 7.89 8.76 9.08
C ARG A 182 7.89 9.08 7.58
N ASP A 183 7.35 8.18 6.76
CA ASP A 183 7.19 8.41 5.33
C ASP A 183 6.09 9.46 5.07
N ALA A 184 4.97 9.40 5.79
CA ALA A 184 3.92 10.43 5.72
C ALA A 184 4.44 11.83 6.13
N ILE A 185 5.22 11.91 7.21
CA ILE A 185 5.91 13.16 7.62
C ILE A 185 6.83 13.67 6.51
N TYR A 186 7.58 12.76 5.87
CA TYR A 186 8.47 13.13 4.78
C TYR A 186 7.71 13.66 3.58
N LEU A 187 6.66 12.98 3.12
CA LEU A 187 5.85 13.41 1.98
C LEU A 187 5.22 14.78 2.24
N MET A 188 4.66 14.99 3.44
CA MET A 188 4.13 16.29 3.84
C MET A 188 5.19 17.39 3.83
N SER A 189 6.43 17.08 4.19
CA SER A 189 7.54 18.06 4.13
C SER A 189 7.91 18.44 2.70
N ILE A 190 7.90 17.49 1.76
CA ILE A 190 8.19 17.72 0.34
C ILE A 190 7.10 18.61 -0.27
N VAL A 191 5.82 18.28 -0.02
CA VAL A 191 4.68 19.00 -0.59
C VAL A 191 4.50 20.37 0.07
N GLY A 192 4.63 20.45 1.39
CA GLY A 192 4.57 21.71 2.14
C GLY A 192 5.85 22.55 2.06
N ARG A 193 6.90 22.04 1.40
CA ARG A 193 8.19 22.70 1.17
C ARG A 193 8.86 23.24 2.43
N PHE A 194 8.84 22.48 3.52
CA PHE A 194 9.49 22.87 4.77
C PHE A 194 10.43 21.79 5.28
N ARG A 195 11.54 22.19 5.89
CA ARG A 195 12.43 21.27 6.59
C ARG A 195 11.94 21.01 8.00
N TYR A 196 11.94 19.73 8.39
CA TYR A 196 11.56 19.28 9.72
C TYR A 196 12.72 18.60 10.45
N ARG A 197 12.60 18.48 11.77
CA ARG A 197 13.46 17.64 12.61
C ARG A 197 12.65 16.92 13.67
N PHE A 198 13.16 15.79 14.14
CA PHE A 198 12.61 15.13 15.31
C PHE A 198 13.20 15.74 16.58
N LYS A 199 12.36 16.29 17.47
CA LYS A 199 12.75 16.63 18.85
C LYS A 199 12.86 15.36 19.71
N ARG A 200 12.01 14.37 19.43
CA ARG A 200 12.06 13.01 20.00
C ARG A 200 11.80 12.01 18.89
N ASN A 201 12.59 10.95 18.82
CA ASN A 201 12.50 9.92 17.79
C ASN A 201 12.70 8.51 18.38
N SER A 202 11.82 8.09 19.27
CA SER A 202 11.77 6.68 19.69
C SER A 202 10.64 5.96 18.95
N THR A 203 10.66 4.63 18.96
CA THR A 203 9.58 3.82 18.39
C THR A 203 8.25 4.01 19.15
N LYS A 204 8.32 4.31 20.46
CA LYS A 204 7.14 4.54 21.29
C LYS A 204 6.63 5.99 21.30
N HIS A 205 7.50 6.98 21.09
CA HIS A 205 7.14 8.39 21.18
C HIS A 205 7.94 9.25 20.21
N MET A 206 7.23 9.91 19.30
CA MET A 206 7.81 10.79 18.29
C MET A 206 7.26 12.19 18.42
N THR A 207 8.14 13.18 18.27
CA THR A 207 7.76 14.58 18.17
C THR A 207 8.54 15.21 17.05
N VAL A 208 7.81 15.66 16.04
CA VAL A 208 8.34 16.28 14.84
C VAL A 208 7.97 17.76 14.87
N VAL A 209 8.92 18.62 14.52
CA VAL A 209 8.72 20.07 14.44
C VAL A 209 9.35 20.61 13.18
N CYS A 210 8.90 21.80 12.75
CA CYS A 210 9.60 22.57 11.73
C CYS A 210 10.96 23.03 12.28
N THR A 211 11.94 23.17 11.39
CA THR A 211 13.28 23.63 11.76
C THR A 211 13.35 25.14 11.99
N VAL A 212 12.46 25.91 11.38
CA VAL A 212 12.38 27.36 11.57
C VAL A 212 12.00 27.69 13.02
N THR A 213 12.75 28.60 13.62
CA THR A 213 12.60 29.00 15.02
C THR A 213 11.22 29.62 15.26
N LYS A 214 10.58 29.29 16.39
CA LYS A 214 9.23 29.74 16.76
C LYS A 214 8.10 29.35 15.77
N CYS A 215 8.37 28.44 14.83
CA CYS A 215 7.32 27.86 14.02
C CYS A 215 6.41 26.94 14.85
N PRO A 216 5.07 27.10 14.79
CA PRO A 216 4.14 26.32 15.59
C PRO A 216 3.82 24.95 15.00
N TRP A 217 4.26 24.68 13.77
CA TRP A 217 4.08 23.39 13.13
C TRP A 217 4.71 22.26 13.95
N LYS A 218 3.87 21.28 14.31
CA LYS A 218 4.25 20.21 15.23
C LYS A 218 3.35 19.00 15.03
N VAL A 219 3.98 17.83 15.02
CA VAL A 219 3.28 16.55 15.08
C VAL A 219 3.81 15.74 16.24
N THR A 220 2.91 15.23 17.10
CA THR A 220 3.27 14.24 18.12
C THR A 220 2.53 12.95 17.84
N ALA A 221 3.24 11.83 17.94
CA ALA A 221 2.67 10.52 17.75
C ALA A 221 3.24 9.53 18.77
N ARG A 222 2.43 8.57 19.20
CA ARG A 222 2.80 7.55 20.18
C ARG A 222 2.36 6.17 19.70
N ALA A 223 3.09 5.15 20.11
CA ALA A 223 2.65 3.77 19.93
C ALA A 223 1.41 3.49 20.78
N ILE A 224 0.47 2.71 20.25
CA ILE A 224 -0.71 2.26 20.99
C ILE A 224 -0.30 1.06 21.85
N GLY A 225 -0.24 1.24 23.18
CA GLY A 225 0.21 0.20 24.11
C GLY A 225 1.62 -0.29 23.75
N ASP A 226 1.77 -1.61 23.63
CA ASP A 226 3.01 -2.26 23.16
C ASP A 226 2.94 -2.68 21.68
N SER A 227 1.95 -2.19 20.93
CA SER A 227 1.84 -2.48 19.49
C SER A 227 2.79 -1.63 18.65
N ASN A 228 2.96 -2.02 17.39
CA ASN A 228 3.69 -1.23 16.40
C ASN A 228 2.88 -0.06 15.82
N ILE A 229 1.57 0.03 16.12
CA ILE A 229 0.67 1.04 15.58
C ILE A 229 0.98 2.40 16.18
N ILE A 230 1.17 3.41 15.33
CA ILE A 230 1.51 4.77 15.73
C ILE A 230 0.30 5.68 15.58
N GLN A 231 -0.23 6.19 16.68
CA GLN A 231 -1.32 7.17 16.67
C GLN A 231 -0.80 8.59 16.82
N VAL A 232 -1.29 9.50 15.98
CA VAL A 232 -1.06 10.94 16.06
C VAL A 232 -1.94 11.54 17.16
N HIS A 233 -1.35 12.26 18.11
CA HIS A 233 -2.08 12.93 19.20
C HIS A 233 -2.12 14.44 19.08
N THR A 234 -1.07 15.05 18.54
CA THR A 234 -1.03 16.48 18.27
C THR A 234 -0.72 16.65 16.80
N PHE A 235 -1.53 17.44 16.11
CA PHE A 235 -1.32 17.79 14.72
C PHE A 235 -1.57 19.28 14.53
N HIS A 236 -0.50 20.07 14.57
CA HIS A 236 -0.51 21.50 14.28
C HIS A 236 0.06 21.69 12.88
N ASN A 237 -0.82 21.89 11.90
CA ASN A 237 -0.44 22.04 10.48
C ASN A 237 -0.52 23.48 9.99
N HIS A 238 0.06 24.40 10.76
CA HIS A 238 0.18 25.79 10.37
C HIS A 238 1.63 26.23 10.50
N HIS A 239 2.08 27.03 9.52
CA HIS A 239 3.39 27.66 9.51
C HIS A 239 3.19 29.17 9.59
N ASN A 240 4.11 29.87 10.27
CA ASN A 240 4.09 31.32 10.46
C ASN A 240 5.40 31.98 10.00
N HIS A 241 6.12 31.32 9.09
CA HIS A 241 7.41 31.77 8.60
C HIS A 241 7.31 32.24 7.15
N SER A 242 8.28 33.06 6.75
CA SER A 242 8.28 33.79 5.48
C SER A 242 8.64 32.89 4.29
N LEU A 243 8.43 33.40 3.08
CA LEU A 243 8.92 32.72 1.87
C LEU A 243 10.45 32.64 1.82
N GLU A 244 11.16 33.56 2.46
CA GLU A 244 12.62 33.53 2.59
C GLU A 244 13.07 32.37 3.50
N ASP A 245 12.36 32.14 4.60
CA ASP A 245 12.58 30.98 5.48
C ASP A 245 12.32 29.67 4.72
N VAL A 246 11.27 29.62 3.89
CA VAL A 246 10.97 28.47 3.03
C VAL A 246 12.12 28.22 2.03
N ALA A 247 12.64 29.27 1.38
CA ALA A 247 13.74 29.17 0.42
C ALA A 247 15.03 28.64 1.07
N THR A 248 15.35 29.08 2.29
CA THR A 248 16.56 28.66 3.02
C THR A 248 16.40 27.29 3.71
N CYS A 249 15.18 26.93 4.12
CA CYS A 249 14.87 25.70 4.83
C CYS A 249 14.18 24.66 3.95
N GLN A 250 14.67 24.45 2.73
CA GLN A 250 14.12 23.44 1.82
C GLN A 250 14.23 22.01 2.41
N PRO A 251 13.25 21.14 2.16
CA PRO A 251 13.29 19.74 2.57
C PRO A 251 14.56 19.02 2.08
N LEU A 252 15.08 18.09 2.87
CA LEU A 252 16.14 17.22 2.41
C LEU A 252 15.55 16.08 1.58
N VAL A 253 15.86 16.05 0.28
CA VAL A 253 15.44 14.95 -0.59
C VAL A 253 16.28 13.71 -0.31
N ARG A 254 15.65 12.68 0.26
CA ARG A 254 16.28 11.38 0.50
C ARG A 254 15.79 10.37 -0.52
N SER A 255 16.68 9.78 -1.31
CA SER A 255 16.29 8.95 -2.46
C SER A 255 15.39 7.77 -2.11
N ASN A 256 15.57 7.17 -0.93
CA ASN A 256 14.77 6.04 -0.45
C ASN A 256 13.30 6.38 -0.18
N ARG A 257 13.01 7.63 0.18
CA ARG A 257 11.63 8.11 0.43
C ARG A 257 11.07 8.89 -0.73
N ALA A 258 11.91 9.67 -1.42
CA ALA A 258 11.52 10.34 -2.65
C ALA A 258 11.09 9.35 -3.74
N SER A 259 11.55 8.08 -3.69
CA SER A 259 11.05 7.03 -4.58
C SER A 259 9.53 6.85 -4.51
N LEU A 260 8.94 6.99 -3.32
CA LEU A 260 7.48 6.91 -3.12
C LEU A 260 6.69 7.92 -3.97
N LEU A 261 7.31 9.04 -4.36
CA LEU A 261 6.67 10.10 -5.15
C LEU A 261 6.59 9.77 -6.65
N ILE A 262 7.45 8.86 -7.13
CA ILE A 262 7.55 8.56 -8.58
C ILE A 262 7.23 7.09 -8.91
N ASP A 263 6.86 6.26 -7.92
CA ASP A 263 6.54 4.84 -8.11
C ASP A 263 5.51 4.64 -9.26
N ASP A 264 4.41 5.40 -9.23
CA ASP A 264 3.34 5.29 -10.24
C ASP A 264 3.80 5.70 -11.65
N VAL A 265 4.66 6.72 -11.75
CA VAL A 265 5.21 7.20 -13.03
C VAL A 265 6.16 6.17 -13.62
N ILE A 266 7.03 5.57 -12.81
CA ILE A 266 7.93 4.51 -13.27
C ILE A 266 7.14 3.26 -13.69
N ARG A 267 6.06 2.91 -12.99
CA ARG A 267 5.19 1.78 -13.35
C ARG A 267 4.47 1.99 -14.68
N SER A 268 4.03 3.21 -14.96
CA SER A 268 3.25 3.54 -16.16
C SER A 268 4.11 3.92 -17.37
N THR A 269 5.36 4.36 -17.16
CA THR A 269 6.23 4.87 -18.22
C THR A 269 7.56 4.11 -18.27
N LEU A 270 7.61 3.12 -19.16
CA LEU A 270 8.88 2.44 -19.50
C LEU A 270 9.90 3.46 -20.02
N GLY A 271 11.13 3.39 -19.49
CA GLY A 271 12.22 4.26 -19.95
C GLY A 271 12.24 5.68 -19.37
N TYR A 272 11.43 6.01 -18.36
CA TYR A 272 11.39 7.35 -17.74
C TYR A 272 12.78 7.79 -17.21
N GLN A 273 13.34 8.87 -17.76
CA GLN A 273 14.75 9.21 -17.59
C GLN A 273 15.05 10.05 -16.34
N PRO A 274 16.25 9.95 -15.72
CA PRO A 274 16.62 10.80 -14.58
C PRO A 274 16.50 12.31 -14.85
N CYS A 275 16.82 12.76 -16.06
CA CYS A 275 16.62 14.17 -16.42
C CYS A 275 15.14 14.57 -16.43
N GLN A 276 14.24 13.65 -16.80
CA GLN A 276 12.79 13.89 -16.73
C GLN A 276 12.32 13.94 -15.29
N ILE A 277 12.83 13.05 -14.42
CA ILE A 277 12.59 13.11 -12.97
C ILE A 277 13.00 14.48 -12.42
N CYS A 278 14.16 15.02 -12.79
CA CYS A 278 14.57 16.36 -12.35
C CYS A 278 13.56 17.45 -12.74
N LYS A 279 13.12 17.46 -14.01
CA LYS A 279 12.17 18.45 -14.53
C LYS A 279 10.81 18.36 -13.85
N ASP A 280 10.29 17.14 -13.73
CA ASP A 280 8.95 16.91 -13.20
C ASP A 280 8.93 17.16 -11.69
N PHE A 281 9.99 16.77 -10.97
CA PHE A 281 10.13 17.05 -9.53
C PHE A 281 10.21 18.55 -9.25
N GLN A 282 10.91 19.32 -10.09
CA GLN A 282 10.93 20.78 -9.99
C GLN A 282 9.57 21.37 -10.32
N THR A 283 8.86 20.86 -11.32
CA THR A 283 7.55 21.38 -11.72
C THR A 283 6.49 21.09 -10.65
N GLN A 284 6.48 19.88 -10.09
CA GLN A 284 5.47 19.40 -9.14
C GLN A 284 5.73 19.85 -7.71
N HIS A 285 7.00 19.92 -7.29
CA HIS A 285 7.37 20.19 -5.89
C HIS A 285 8.20 21.48 -5.73
N GLY A 286 8.56 22.13 -6.84
CA GLY A 286 9.36 23.36 -6.81
C GLY A 286 10.79 23.17 -6.29
N MET A 287 11.26 21.94 -6.18
CA MET A 287 12.59 21.59 -5.68
C MET A 287 13.46 21.05 -6.81
N GLN A 288 14.71 21.48 -6.86
CA GLN A 288 15.66 20.96 -7.83
C GLN A 288 16.33 19.69 -7.31
N LEU A 289 16.46 18.69 -8.19
CA LEU A 289 17.24 17.48 -7.95
C LEU A 289 18.51 17.53 -8.79
N THR A 290 19.61 17.07 -8.20
CA THR A 290 20.79 16.72 -8.99
C THR A 290 20.51 15.45 -9.81
N TYR A 291 21.21 15.28 -10.93
CA TYR A 291 21.10 14.07 -11.75
C TYR A 291 21.34 12.79 -10.92
N LEU A 292 22.36 12.81 -10.04
CA LEU A 292 22.67 11.67 -9.19
C LEU A 292 21.54 11.36 -8.18
N GLN A 293 20.86 12.38 -7.64
CA GLN A 293 19.68 12.16 -6.80
C GLN A 293 18.55 11.52 -7.58
N ALA A 294 18.22 12.05 -8.77
CA ALA A 294 17.18 11.49 -9.63
C ALA A 294 17.49 10.04 -10.05
N TRP A 295 18.74 9.75 -10.40
CA TRP A 295 19.19 8.40 -10.72
C TRP A 295 19.04 7.45 -9.53
N ASN A 296 19.45 7.88 -8.32
CA ASN A 296 19.29 7.08 -7.11
C ASN A 296 17.82 6.86 -6.72
N ILE A 297 16.95 7.85 -6.95
CA ILE A 297 15.50 7.71 -6.75
C ILE A 297 14.97 6.64 -7.71
N LYS A 298 15.25 6.75 -9.01
CA LYS A 298 14.85 5.77 -10.02
C LYS A 298 15.34 4.36 -9.67
N LYS A 299 16.60 4.24 -9.25
CA LYS A 299 17.19 2.97 -8.81
C LYS A 299 16.38 2.35 -7.66
N LYS A 300 16.00 3.14 -6.65
CA LYS A 300 15.22 2.67 -5.49
C LYS A 300 13.82 2.22 -5.87
N VAL A 301 13.19 2.89 -6.84
CA VAL A 301 11.89 2.48 -7.37
C VAL A 301 12.01 1.15 -8.13
N ASN A 302 13.00 1.03 -9.02
CA ASN A 302 13.24 -0.21 -9.75
C ASN A 302 13.52 -1.39 -8.81
N GLU A 303 14.32 -1.17 -7.76
CA GLU A 303 14.57 -2.17 -6.71
C GLU A 303 13.29 -2.62 -6.01
N ARG A 304 12.31 -1.72 -5.82
CA ARG A 304 11.02 -2.03 -5.20
C ARG A 304 10.06 -2.74 -6.15
N ILE A 305 10.04 -2.36 -7.43
CA ILE A 305 9.12 -2.91 -8.44
C ILE A 305 9.61 -4.28 -8.93
N TYR A 306 10.88 -4.36 -9.32
CA TYR A 306 11.46 -5.52 -10.01
C TYR A 306 12.33 -6.38 -9.08
N GLY A 307 12.58 -5.91 -7.86
CA GLY A 307 13.54 -6.51 -6.94
C GLY A 307 14.95 -5.94 -7.13
N GLU A 308 15.89 -6.33 -6.25
CA GLU A 308 17.29 -5.94 -6.39
C GLU A 308 17.97 -6.68 -7.54
N PRO A 309 18.86 -6.03 -8.31
CA PRO A 309 19.55 -6.67 -9.43
C PRO A 309 20.26 -7.99 -9.08
N LYS A 310 20.77 -8.11 -7.84
CA LYS A 310 21.42 -9.34 -7.33
C LYS A 310 20.55 -10.57 -7.25
N TYR A 311 19.25 -10.40 -7.42
CA TYR A 311 18.28 -11.49 -7.43
C TYR A 311 17.71 -11.77 -8.83
N TYR A 312 17.99 -10.94 -9.84
CA TYR A 312 17.40 -11.11 -11.18
C TYR A 312 17.78 -12.45 -11.80
N TYR A 313 19.07 -12.79 -11.76
CA TYR A 313 19.57 -14.05 -12.30
C TYR A 313 19.07 -15.29 -11.54
N LYS A 314 18.69 -15.14 -10.26
CA LYS A 314 18.13 -16.25 -9.48
C LYS A 314 16.72 -16.65 -9.96
N LEU A 315 16.03 -15.75 -10.66
CA LEU A 315 14.70 -16.04 -11.21
C LEU A 315 14.79 -16.72 -12.59
N LEU A 316 15.95 -16.71 -13.25
CA LEU A 316 16.12 -17.26 -14.60
C LEU A 316 15.72 -18.73 -14.72
N PRO A 317 16.09 -19.65 -13.80
CA PRO A 317 15.66 -21.05 -13.91
C PRO A 317 14.14 -21.19 -13.98
N TRP A 318 13.43 -20.49 -13.09
CA TRP A 318 11.97 -20.48 -13.05
C TRP A 318 11.38 -19.85 -14.32
N MET A 319 11.95 -18.74 -14.82
CA MET A 319 11.49 -18.13 -16.07
C MET A 319 11.70 -19.04 -17.28
N CYS A 320 12.85 -19.73 -17.36
CA CYS A 320 13.17 -20.66 -18.44
C CYS A 320 12.14 -21.81 -18.48
N GLU A 321 11.85 -22.40 -17.32
CA GLU A 321 10.83 -23.44 -17.18
C GLU A 321 9.46 -22.94 -17.64
N LYS A 322 9.04 -21.74 -17.23
CA LYS A 322 7.77 -21.15 -17.65
C LYS A 322 7.71 -20.83 -19.14
N MET A 323 8.81 -20.39 -19.74
CA MET A 323 8.87 -20.13 -21.18
C MET A 323 8.64 -21.42 -21.99
N VAL A 324 9.29 -22.52 -21.62
CA VAL A 324 9.12 -23.82 -22.29
C VAL A 324 7.70 -24.38 -22.07
N ALA A 325 7.19 -24.29 -20.84
CA ALA A 325 5.85 -24.76 -20.51
C ALA A 325 4.74 -24.00 -21.26
N THR A 326 4.92 -22.69 -21.46
CA THR A 326 3.94 -21.83 -22.15
C THR A 326 4.04 -21.96 -23.66
N ASN A 327 5.24 -22.15 -24.20
CA ASN A 327 5.49 -22.29 -25.63
C ASN A 327 6.26 -23.59 -25.93
N PRO A 328 5.57 -24.75 -25.96
CA PRO A 328 6.16 -26.03 -26.29
C PRO A 328 6.95 -25.98 -27.61
N GLY A 329 8.10 -26.65 -27.64
CA GLY A 329 9.04 -26.63 -28.77
C GLY A 329 10.01 -25.44 -28.77
N SER A 330 9.90 -24.51 -27.82
CA SER A 330 10.93 -23.48 -27.64
C SER A 330 12.20 -24.11 -27.06
N ILE A 331 13.36 -23.65 -27.53
CA ILE A 331 14.67 -24.06 -27.03
C ILE A 331 15.12 -22.99 -26.04
N VAL A 332 15.37 -23.38 -24.80
CA VAL A 332 15.89 -22.51 -23.75
C VAL A 332 17.07 -23.19 -23.07
N GLU A 333 18.25 -22.57 -23.13
CA GLU A 333 19.46 -23.09 -22.53
C GLU A 333 19.99 -22.09 -21.51
N LEU A 334 20.21 -22.55 -20.28
CA LEU A 334 20.73 -21.74 -19.19
C LEU A 334 22.02 -22.39 -18.67
N GLY A 335 23.16 -21.74 -18.93
CA GLY A 335 24.49 -22.17 -18.52
C GLY A 335 24.95 -21.49 -17.24
N HIS A 336 25.62 -22.27 -16.40
CA HIS A 336 26.29 -21.80 -15.19
C HIS A 336 27.73 -22.32 -15.18
N SER A 337 28.64 -21.47 -14.69
CA SER A 337 30.00 -21.86 -14.35
C SER A 337 30.03 -22.95 -13.26
N SER A 338 31.20 -23.59 -13.09
CA SER A 338 31.46 -24.57 -12.01
C SER A 338 31.09 -24.05 -10.61
N ASP A 339 31.23 -22.74 -10.41
CA ASP A 339 31.02 -22.07 -9.13
C ASP A 339 29.58 -21.59 -8.95
N GLY A 340 28.66 -21.98 -9.85
CA GLY A 340 27.24 -21.66 -9.80
C GLY A 340 26.87 -20.25 -10.27
N HIS A 341 27.82 -19.50 -10.84
CA HIS A 341 27.54 -18.19 -11.43
C HIS A 341 26.95 -18.32 -12.83
N PHE A 342 26.02 -17.41 -13.17
CA PHE A 342 25.45 -17.31 -14.50
C PHE A 342 26.53 -17.11 -15.57
N GLU A 343 26.48 -17.91 -16.63
CA GLU A 343 27.41 -17.85 -17.76
C GLU A 343 26.70 -17.46 -19.05
N GLN A 344 25.59 -18.13 -19.36
CA GLN A 344 24.85 -17.87 -20.58
C GLN A 344 23.36 -18.18 -20.45
N LEU A 345 22.55 -17.47 -21.23
CA LEU A 345 21.16 -17.77 -21.51
C LEU A 345 20.99 -17.74 -23.03
N PHE A 346 20.36 -18.75 -23.61
CA PHE A 346 19.93 -18.75 -25.00
C PHE A 346 18.44 -19.08 -25.06
N VAL A 347 17.69 -18.32 -25.84
CA VAL A 347 16.24 -18.49 -26.01
C VAL A 347 15.90 -18.43 -27.49
N ALA A 348 15.33 -19.51 -28.01
CA ALA A 348 14.71 -19.59 -29.33
C ALA A 348 13.25 -20.04 -29.18
N HIS A 349 12.30 -19.17 -29.50
CA HIS A 349 10.89 -19.52 -29.43
C HIS A 349 10.49 -20.48 -30.56
N SER A 350 9.61 -21.45 -30.28
CA SER A 350 9.11 -22.40 -31.29
C SER A 350 8.53 -21.72 -32.52
N ILE A 351 7.80 -20.62 -32.32
CA ILE A 351 7.24 -19.82 -33.41
C ILE A 351 8.31 -19.16 -34.27
N SER A 352 9.42 -18.73 -33.69
CA SER A 352 10.55 -18.16 -34.42
C SER A 352 11.28 -19.23 -35.23
N ILE A 353 11.49 -20.42 -34.66
CA ILE A 353 12.11 -21.56 -35.34
C ILE A 353 11.26 -21.97 -36.55
N TYR A 354 9.95 -22.12 -36.34
CA TYR A 354 9.02 -22.52 -37.39
C TYR A 354 8.87 -21.44 -38.48
N GLY A 355 8.71 -20.18 -38.07
CA GLY A 355 8.59 -19.05 -39.01
C GLY A 355 9.81 -18.88 -39.90
N PHE A 356 11.01 -19.14 -39.36
CA PHE A 356 12.24 -19.18 -40.15
C PHE A 356 12.19 -20.27 -41.23
N ALA A 357 11.91 -21.50 -40.83
CA ALA A 357 11.91 -22.66 -41.71
C ALA A 357 10.86 -22.57 -42.83
N MET A 358 9.72 -21.93 -42.57
CA MET A 358 8.58 -21.93 -43.49
C MET A 358 8.52 -20.72 -44.42
N GLY A 359 9.10 -19.59 -44.06
CA GLY A 359 8.83 -18.34 -44.78
C GLY A 359 9.94 -17.29 -44.74
N CYS A 360 11.01 -17.49 -43.97
CA CYS A 360 12.14 -16.57 -44.01
C CYS A 360 13.13 -16.94 -45.11
N ARG A 361 13.85 -15.94 -45.60
CA ARG A 361 15.03 -16.13 -46.42
C ARG A 361 16.10 -16.88 -45.59
N PRO A 362 16.91 -17.76 -46.20
CA PRO A 362 17.94 -18.53 -45.50
C PRO A 362 19.19 -17.67 -45.19
N ILE A 363 18.96 -16.48 -44.61
CA ILE A 363 19.97 -15.51 -44.24
C ILE A 363 19.69 -15.12 -42.79
N ILE A 364 20.68 -15.31 -41.94
CA ILE A 364 20.63 -14.96 -40.52
C ILE A 364 21.64 -13.85 -40.29
N THR A 365 21.16 -12.74 -39.73
CA THR A 365 22.01 -11.65 -39.23
C THR A 365 22.07 -11.77 -37.72
N ILE A 366 23.27 -11.63 -37.15
CA ILE A 366 23.49 -11.63 -35.71
C ILE A 366 24.07 -10.28 -35.34
N ASP A 367 23.48 -9.64 -34.34
CA ASP A 367 24.01 -8.43 -33.72
C ASP A 367 24.22 -8.66 -32.23
N PHE A 368 25.09 -7.85 -31.62
CA PHE A 368 25.31 -7.87 -30.19
C PHE A 368 25.47 -6.48 -29.60
N ALA A 369 24.95 -6.31 -28.38
CA ALA A 369 25.09 -5.10 -27.62
C ALA A 369 25.72 -5.39 -26.26
N HIS A 370 26.74 -4.63 -25.89
CA HIS A 370 27.31 -4.71 -24.55
C HIS A 370 26.32 -4.22 -23.50
N MET A 371 26.10 -5.03 -22.47
CA MET A 371 25.27 -4.67 -21.33
C MET A 371 26.11 -3.89 -20.30
N SER A 372 25.63 -2.71 -19.90
CA SER A 372 26.29 -1.87 -18.90
C SER A 372 25.58 -1.94 -17.56
N ARG A 373 26.30 -2.30 -16.49
CA ARG A 373 25.91 -2.24 -15.06
C ARG A 373 24.56 -2.90 -14.68
N PRO A 374 24.41 -3.49 -13.48
CA PRO A 374 25.45 -3.96 -12.56
C PRO A 374 26.13 -5.25 -13.02
N TYR A 375 25.53 -5.96 -13.99
CA TYR A 375 26.07 -7.18 -14.59
C TYR A 375 26.53 -6.84 -16.00
N ARG A 376 27.83 -7.04 -16.25
CA ARG A 376 28.43 -6.88 -17.57
C ARG A 376 28.15 -8.15 -18.38
N GLY A 377 28.18 -8.00 -19.68
CA GLY A 377 27.89 -9.09 -20.61
C GLY A 377 27.60 -8.57 -22.00
N ALA A 378 27.14 -9.47 -22.86
CA ALA A 378 26.66 -9.15 -24.19
C ALA A 378 25.26 -9.75 -24.38
N LEU A 379 24.33 -8.93 -24.88
CA LEU A 379 23.05 -9.38 -25.41
C LEU A 379 23.25 -9.63 -26.90
N PHE A 380 23.05 -10.85 -27.33
CA PHE A 380 23.03 -11.27 -28.73
C PHE A 380 21.60 -11.34 -29.21
N SER A 381 21.36 -10.92 -30.44
CA SER A 381 20.07 -11.11 -31.12
C SER A 381 20.33 -11.57 -32.55
N ALA A 382 19.58 -12.58 -32.96
CA ALA A 382 19.58 -13.07 -34.33
C ALA A 382 18.25 -12.72 -35.00
N THR A 383 18.33 -12.27 -36.25
CA THR A 383 17.17 -11.90 -37.07
C THR A 383 17.34 -12.44 -38.47
N ALA A 384 16.23 -12.81 -39.12
CA ALA A 384 16.17 -13.09 -40.54
C ALA A 384 15.29 -12.05 -41.24
N TYR A 385 15.20 -12.16 -42.57
CA TYR A 385 14.21 -11.43 -43.36
C TYR A 385 13.12 -12.38 -43.82
N ASP A 386 11.86 -11.99 -43.64
CA ASP A 386 10.73 -12.72 -44.19
C ASP A 386 10.61 -12.50 -45.71
N ALA A 387 9.62 -13.16 -46.35
CA ALA A 387 9.36 -13.00 -47.77
C ALA A 387 8.98 -11.55 -48.19
N ASN A 388 8.60 -10.70 -47.24
CA ASN A 388 8.24 -9.30 -47.44
C ASN A 388 9.40 -8.34 -47.08
N ASP A 389 10.62 -8.86 -46.90
CA ASP A 389 11.80 -8.11 -46.47
C ASP A 389 11.65 -7.39 -45.12
N ALA A 390 10.73 -7.86 -44.26
CA ALA A 390 10.62 -7.41 -42.88
C ALA A 390 11.57 -8.21 -41.97
N MET A 391 12.12 -7.54 -40.95
CA MET A 391 12.95 -8.21 -39.95
C MET A 391 12.12 -9.15 -39.09
N PHE A 392 12.50 -10.42 -39.07
CA PHE A 392 11.86 -11.48 -38.31
C PHE A 392 12.77 -11.94 -37.16
N PRO A 393 12.33 -11.86 -35.89
CA PRO A 393 13.14 -12.21 -34.74
C PRO A 393 13.34 -13.73 -34.64
N LEU A 394 14.60 -14.15 -34.51
CA LEU A 394 15.00 -15.54 -34.28
C LEU A 394 15.37 -15.72 -32.78
N PRO A 395 16.52 -16.28 -32.37
CA PRO A 395 16.85 -16.30 -30.95
C PRO A 395 17.48 -15.01 -30.43
N PHE A 396 17.46 -14.88 -29.11
CA PHE A 396 18.34 -13.97 -28.39
C PHE A 396 19.13 -14.74 -27.34
N GLY A 397 20.28 -14.19 -26.95
CA GLY A 397 21.11 -14.78 -25.92
C GLY A 397 21.76 -13.72 -25.05
N VAL A 398 22.03 -14.05 -23.80
CA VAL A 398 22.77 -13.20 -22.85
C VAL A 398 23.98 -13.99 -22.40
N MET A 399 25.17 -13.43 -22.54
CA MET A 399 26.41 -14.03 -22.04
C MET A 399 27.01 -13.11 -20.98
N SER A 400 27.48 -13.68 -19.87
CA SER A 400 28.28 -12.92 -18.90
C SER A 400 29.68 -12.63 -19.47
N SER A 401 30.26 -11.51 -19.06
CA SER A 401 31.59 -11.07 -19.52
C SER A 401 32.73 -11.71 -18.75
#